data_AF-D3F6V2-F1
#
_entry.id   AF-D3F6V2-F1
#
_cell.length_a   1.000
_cell.length_b   1.000
_cell.length_c   1.000
_cell.angle_alpha   90.00
_cell.angle_beta   90.00
_cell.angle_gamma   90.00
#
_symmetry.space_group_name_H-M   'P 1'
#
loop_
_entity.id
_entity.type
_entity.pdbx_description
1 polymer ?
#
loop_
_entity_poly.entity_id
_entity_poly.type
_entity_poly.pdbx_seq_one_letter_code
_entity_poly.pdbx_strand_id
1 'polypeptide(L)'
;MASDTQPAAASERTVFDDVAYWLTIVSVYFLVGVLFFYSGKEKLFDGDAKAPPGIERQFEGTFVATFPGVDALWAILSVIEFAVFVILVVSLIRGEFLPHRRKSILLTGLALGLLTFACLSFGQTSTGNNEGTASLYTYFGVTAIVMLLVLLLPPNRPRAWLSGIAGRDS
;
A
#
# COMPACT_ATOMS: atom_id res chain seq x y z
N MET A 1 33.85 26.43 -32.60
CA MET A 1 34.33 25.73 -31.39
C MET A 1 33.17 25.74 -30.42
N ALA A 2 32.26 24.78 -30.56
CA ALA A 2 30.96 24.79 -29.89
C ALA A 2 30.87 23.63 -28.89
N SER A 3 30.50 24.03 -27.67
CA SER A 3 29.85 23.27 -26.58
C SER A 3 30.46 21.93 -26.16
N ASP A 4 31.16 21.93 -25.02
CA ASP A 4 31.54 20.71 -24.30
C ASP A 4 31.16 20.72 -22.81
N THR A 5 30.21 21.57 -22.42
CA THR A 5 29.79 21.75 -21.01
C THR A 5 28.33 21.33 -20.76
N GLN A 6 27.88 20.23 -21.37
CA GLN A 6 26.55 19.67 -21.08
C GLN A 6 26.43 18.12 -21.06
N PRO A 7 27.33 17.36 -20.40
CA PRO A 7 27.04 15.94 -20.06
C PRO A 7 26.75 15.69 -18.57
N ALA A 8 27.36 16.44 -17.64
CA ALA A 8 27.31 16.12 -16.21
C ALA A 8 25.91 16.26 -15.60
N ALA A 9 25.28 17.43 -15.77
CA ALA A 9 23.96 17.73 -15.20
C ALA A 9 22.83 16.86 -15.76
N ALA A 10 22.94 16.40 -17.01
CA ALA A 10 21.97 15.49 -17.62
C ALA A 10 22.13 14.05 -17.10
N SER A 11 23.37 13.59 -16.89
CA SER A 11 23.64 12.26 -16.33
C SER A 11 23.25 12.16 -14.86
N GLU A 12 23.51 13.21 -14.08
CA GLU A 12 23.24 13.26 -12.64
C GLU A 12 21.73 13.24 -12.34
N ARG A 13 20.92 13.96 -13.14
CA ARG A 13 19.44 13.90 -13.07
C ARG A 13 18.92 12.48 -13.33
N THR A 14 19.53 11.76 -14.27
CA THR A 14 19.13 10.39 -14.62
C THR A 14 19.44 9.39 -13.49
N VAL A 15 20.63 9.50 -12.87
CA VAL A 15 21.02 8.64 -11.74
C VAL A 15 20.14 8.88 -10.52
N PHE A 16 19.82 10.14 -10.22
CA PHE A 16 18.90 10.47 -9.13
C PHE A 16 17.51 9.88 -9.34
N ASP A 17 16.93 10.03 -10.53
CA ASP A 17 15.62 9.47 -10.87
C ASP A 17 15.60 7.93 -10.77
N ASP A 18 16.69 7.26 -11.15
CA ASP A 18 16.85 5.80 -11.07
C ASP A 18 16.96 5.32 -9.61
N VAL A 19 17.76 5.99 -8.78
CA VAL A 19 17.88 5.66 -7.35
C VAL A 19 16.54 5.86 -6.65
N ALA A 20 15.87 6.99 -6.91
CA ALA A 20 14.57 7.28 -6.35
C ALA A 20 13.50 6.28 -6.79
N TYR A 21 13.55 5.83 -8.06
CA TYR A 21 12.67 4.77 -8.56
C TYR A 21 12.83 3.48 -7.76
N TRP A 22 14.07 3.00 -7.63
CA TRP A 22 14.34 1.74 -6.93
C TRP A 22 14.04 1.83 -5.44
N LEU A 23 14.46 2.93 -4.80
CA LEU A 23 14.18 3.19 -3.39
C LEU A 23 12.67 3.17 -3.12
N THR A 24 11.89 3.86 -3.97
CA THR A 24 10.43 3.88 -3.89
C THR A 24 9.88 2.47 -4.02
N ILE A 25 10.18 1.77 -5.12
CA ILE A 25 9.58 0.48 -5.42
C ILE A 25 9.91 -0.55 -4.33
N VAL A 26 11.16 -0.61 -3.88
CA VAL A 26 11.57 -1.48 -2.78
C VAL A 26 10.81 -1.12 -1.50
N SER A 27 10.69 0.17 -1.18
CA SER A 27 9.95 0.64 -0.01
C SER A 27 8.47 0.25 -0.07
N VAL A 28 7.82 0.33 -1.24
CA VAL A 28 6.41 -0.06 -1.39
C VAL A 28 6.23 -1.55 -1.15
N TYR A 29 7.03 -2.40 -1.80
CA TYR A 29 6.95 -3.85 -1.60
C TYR A 29 7.28 -4.24 -0.16
N PHE A 30 8.28 -3.60 0.45
CA PHE A 30 8.65 -3.89 1.82
C PHE A 30 7.56 -3.42 2.80
N LEU A 31 7.19 -2.15 2.79
CA LEU A 31 6.22 -1.59 3.74
C LEU A 31 4.86 -2.26 3.61
N VAL A 32 4.29 -2.30 2.40
CA VAL A 32 2.94 -2.86 2.21
C VAL A 32 2.97 -4.38 2.29
N GLY A 33 3.98 -5.02 1.70
CA GLY A 33 4.10 -6.48 1.74
C GLY A 33 4.28 -7.01 3.15
N VAL A 34 5.19 -6.44 3.94
CA VAL A 34 5.42 -6.87 5.33
C VAL A 34 4.20 -6.60 6.21
N LEU A 35 3.58 -5.41 6.08
CA LEU A 35 2.40 -5.04 6.85
C LEU A 35 1.23 -6.02 6.63
N PHE A 36 0.88 -6.29 5.37
CA PHE A 36 -0.22 -7.20 5.04
C PHE A 36 0.16 -8.67 5.27
N PHE A 37 1.44 -9.04 5.17
CA PHE A 37 1.90 -10.38 5.54
C PHE A 37 1.68 -10.66 7.01
N TYR A 38 2.18 -9.80 7.91
CA TYR A 38 2.02 -10.01 9.35
C TYR A 38 0.56 -9.92 9.77
N SER A 39 -0.18 -8.91 9.30
CA SER A 39 -1.62 -8.77 9.61
C SER A 39 -2.43 -9.98 9.17
N GLY A 40 -2.27 -10.42 7.90
CA GLY A 40 -2.99 -11.57 7.38
C GLY A 40 -2.55 -12.89 8.03
N LYS A 41 -1.25 -13.07 8.27
CA LYS A 41 -0.72 -14.29 8.89
C LYS A 41 -1.23 -14.45 10.33
N GLU A 42 -1.14 -13.39 11.12
CA GLU A 42 -1.54 -13.42 12.53
C GLU A 42 -3.01 -13.79 12.65
N LYS A 43 -3.87 -13.17 11.83
CA LYS A 43 -5.30 -13.44 11.91
C LYS A 43 -5.72 -14.79 11.33
N LEU A 44 -5.14 -15.22 10.21
CA LEU A 44 -5.56 -16.47 9.55
C LEU A 44 -4.92 -17.73 10.14
N PHE A 45 -3.63 -17.67 10.48
CA PHE A 45 -2.88 -18.87 10.87
C PHE A 45 -2.59 -18.95 12.36
N ASP A 46 -2.45 -17.80 13.03
CA ASP A 46 -2.15 -17.78 14.47
C ASP A 46 -3.44 -17.56 15.32
N GLY A 47 -4.48 -16.95 14.75
CA GLY A 47 -5.76 -16.65 15.39
C GLY A 47 -6.97 -17.44 14.90
N ASP A 48 -6.77 -18.51 14.11
CA ASP A 48 -7.84 -19.37 13.54
C ASP A 48 -8.97 -18.62 12.82
N ALA A 49 -8.67 -17.44 12.25
CA ALA A 49 -9.64 -16.53 11.65
C ALA A 49 -10.78 -16.08 12.59
N LYS A 50 -10.58 -16.14 13.90
CA LYS A 50 -11.52 -15.67 14.92
C LYS A 50 -11.09 -14.34 15.51
N ALA A 51 -12.07 -13.53 15.89
CA ALA A 51 -11.78 -12.28 16.54
C ALA A 51 -11.20 -12.55 17.95
N PRO A 52 -10.13 -11.85 18.37
CA PRO A 52 -9.67 -11.93 19.74
C PRO A 52 -10.78 -11.47 20.71
N PRO A 53 -10.85 -12.01 21.95
CA PRO A 53 -11.92 -11.66 22.90
C PRO A 53 -12.02 -10.16 23.21
N GLY A 54 -10.90 -9.43 23.11
CA GLY A 54 -10.89 -7.97 23.25
C GLY A 54 -11.61 -7.25 22.12
N ILE A 55 -11.50 -7.75 20.88
CA ILE A 55 -12.19 -7.23 19.70
C ILE A 55 -13.67 -7.58 19.76
N GLU A 56 -14.03 -8.81 20.12
CA GLU A 56 -15.44 -9.20 20.28
C GLU A 56 -16.19 -8.25 21.22
N ARG A 57 -15.61 -8.00 22.41
CA ARG A 57 -16.16 -7.05 23.39
C ARG A 57 -16.22 -5.62 22.86
N GLN A 58 -15.23 -5.22 22.08
CA GLN A 58 -15.17 -3.88 21.51
C GLN A 58 -16.32 -3.65 20.51
N PHE A 59 -16.76 -4.70 19.81
CA PHE A 59 -17.87 -4.64 18.86
C PHE A 59 -19.23 -5.02 19.49
N GLU A 60 -19.29 -5.38 20.78
CA GLU A 60 -20.55 -5.65 21.48
C GLU A 60 -21.51 -4.45 21.39
N GLY A 61 -22.77 -4.71 21.02
CA GLY A 61 -23.79 -3.68 20.86
C GLY A 61 -23.69 -2.87 19.56
N THR A 62 -22.71 -3.14 18.69
CA THR A 62 -22.64 -2.52 17.35
C THR A 62 -23.41 -3.33 16.30
N PHE A 63 -23.70 -2.72 15.15
CA PHE A 63 -24.35 -3.40 14.02
C PHE A 63 -23.57 -4.65 13.55
N VAL A 64 -22.24 -4.61 13.65
CA VAL A 64 -21.34 -5.70 13.23
C VAL A 64 -21.52 -6.96 14.08
N ALA A 65 -21.84 -6.80 15.38
CA ALA A 65 -22.13 -7.94 16.25
C ALA A 65 -23.42 -8.69 15.85
N THR A 66 -24.39 -7.99 15.26
CA THR A 66 -25.70 -8.56 14.90
C THR A 66 -25.71 -9.16 13.50
N PHE A 67 -25.03 -8.55 12.52
CA PHE A 67 -24.92 -9.09 11.16
C PHE A 67 -23.67 -8.52 10.45
N PRO A 68 -22.75 -9.35 9.90
CA PRO A 68 -22.72 -10.81 9.83
C PRO A 68 -22.14 -11.52 11.08
N GLY A 69 -21.82 -10.78 12.14
CA GLY A 69 -21.09 -11.27 13.31
C GLY A 69 -19.60 -10.90 13.25
N VAL A 70 -19.01 -10.62 14.40
CA VAL A 70 -17.63 -10.12 14.52
C VAL A 70 -16.64 -11.13 13.93
N ASP A 71 -16.79 -12.41 14.25
CA ASP A 71 -15.95 -13.49 13.73
C ASP A 71 -16.03 -13.64 12.22
N ALA A 72 -17.23 -13.60 11.65
CA ALA A 72 -17.41 -13.73 10.20
C ALA A 72 -16.77 -12.55 9.47
N LEU A 73 -16.96 -11.32 9.97
CA LEU A 73 -16.33 -10.15 9.39
C LEU A 73 -14.81 -10.17 9.56
N TRP A 74 -14.33 -10.61 10.72
CA TRP A 74 -12.90 -10.77 11.00
C TRP A 74 -12.26 -11.76 10.05
N ALA A 75 -12.88 -12.92 9.83
CA ALA A 75 -12.41 -13.92 8.88
C ALA A 75 -12.34 -13.37 7.45
N ILE A 76 -13.41 -12.69 6.98
CA ILE A 76 -13.45 -12.07 5.65
C ILE A 76 -12.32 -11.04 5.50
N LEU A 77 -12.15 -10.15 6.49
CA LEU A 77 -11.08 -9.15 6.48
C LEU A 77 -9.70 -9.81 6.45
N SER A 78 -9.51 -10.87 7.23
CA SER A 78 -8.24 -11.61 7.28
C SER A 78 -7.88 -12.25 5.94
N VAL A 79 -8.88 -12.82 5.25
CA VAL A 79 -8.69 -13.35 3.88
C VAL A 79 -8.35 -12.24 2.90
N ILE A 80 -9.02 -11.09 2.97
CA ILE A 80 -8.73 -9.94 2.10
C ILE A 80 -7.32 -9.38 2.37
N GLU A 81 -6.94 -9.22 3.64
CA GLU A 81 -5.61 -8.77 4.04
C GLU A 81 -4.52 -9.68 3.50
N PHE A 82 -4.70 -10.98 3.64
CA PHE A 82 -3.76 -11.95 3.10
C PHE A 82 -3.76 -11.97 1.56
N ALA A 83 -4.92 -11.77 0.93
CA ALA A 83 -5.01 -11.66 -0.52
C ALA A 83 -4.21 -10.46 -1.05
N VAL A 84 -4.18 -9.32 -0.34
CA VAL A 84 -3.32 -8.17 -0.69
C VAL A 84 -1.84 -8.61 -0.74
N PHE A 85 -1.38 -9.32 0.29
CA PHE A 85 -0.02 -9.86 0.31
C PHE A 85 0.25 -10.80 -0.87
N VAL A 86 -0.65 -11.75 -1.14
CA VAL A 86 -0.52 -12.69 -2.26
C VAL A 86 -0.46 -11.95 -3.61
N ILE A 87 -1.30 -10.91 -3.80
CA ILE A 87 -1.28 -10.07 -5.01
C ILE A 87 0.07 -9.37 -5.17
N LEU A 88 0.65 -8.85 -4.08
CA LEU A 88 1.98 -8.24 -4.11
C LEU A 88 3.07 -9.26 -4.45
N VAL A 89 3.01 -10.48 -3.91
CA VAL A 89 3.94 -11.56 -4.28
C VAL A 89 3.82 -11.91 -5.77
N VAL A 90 2.59 -12.02 -6.30
CA VAL A 90 2.36 -12.25 -7.74
C VAL A 90 2.92 -11.10 -8.57
N SER A 91 2.74 -9.85 -8.14
CA SER A 91 3.31 -8.66 -8.78
C SER A 91 4.85 -8.71 -8.82
N LEU A 92 5.48 -9.16 -7.73
CA LEU A 92 6.93 -9.33 -7.64
C LEU A 92 7.43 -10.42 -8.60
N ILE A 93 6.78 -11.59 -8.61
CA ILE A 93 7.13 -12.71 -9.50
C ILE A 93 6.98 -12.31 -10.97
N ARG A 94 5.95 -11.52 -11.31
CA ARG A 94 5.74 -11.01 -12.68
C ARG A 94 6.72 -9.91 -13.10
N GLY A 95 7.54 -9.41 -12.18
CA GLY A 95 8.49 -8.36 -12.48
C GLY A 95 7.85 -7.00 -12.76
N GLU A 96 6.66 -6.71 -12.20
CA GLU A 96 6.04 -5.38 -12.35
C GLU A 96 6.85 -4.26 -11.69
N PHE A 97 7.80 -4.62 -10.82
CA PHE A 97 8.80 -3.70 -10.28
C PHE A 97 9.74 -3.12 -11.34
N LEU A 98 9.80 -3.68 -12.55
CA LEU A 98 10.65 -3.18 -13.64
C LEU A 98 10.07 -1.88 -14.26
N PRO A 99 10.92 -0.90 -14.63
CA PRO A 99 10.47 0.40 -15.16
C PRO A 99 9.64 0.32 -16.45
N HIS A 100 9.85 -0.72 -17.26
CA HIS A 100 9.20 -0.87 -18.57
C HIS A 100 7.89 -1.66 -18.52
N ARG A 101 7.57 -2.27 -17.37
CA ARG A 101 6.35 -3.06 -17.19
C ARG A 101 5.27 -2.21 -16.54
N ARG A 102 4.03 -2.36 -17.02
CA ARG A 102 2.85 -1.78 -16.38
C ARG A 102 2.67 -2.39 -14.99
N LYS A 103 2.29 -1.57 -14.02
CA LYS A 103 2.19 -1.90 -12.59
C LYS A 103 0.75 -2.20 -12.17
N SER A 104 0.00 -2.89 -13.02
CA SER A 104 -1.43 -3.12 -12.84
C SER A 104 -1.74 -3.94 -11.59
N ILE A 105 -1.02 -5.03 -11.36
CA ILE A 105 -1.25 -5.93 -10.23
C ILE A 105 -0.79 -5.27 -8.94
N LEU A 106 0.33 -4.55 -8.95
CA LEU A 106 0.76 -3.71 -7.83
C LEU A 106 -0.33 -2.71 -7.43
N LEU A 107 -0.89 -1.98 -8.39
CA LEU A 107 -1.95 -1.01 -8.14
C LEU A 107 -3.24 -1.67 -7.65
N THR A 108 -3.59 -2.86 -8.16
CA THR A 108 -4.73 -3.64 -7.62
C THR A 108 -4.50 -4.03 -6.16
N GLY A 109 -3.29 -4.48 -5.81
CA GLY A 109 -2.93 -4.79 -4.42
C GLY A 109 -3.04 -3.56 -3.51
N LEU A 110 -2.52 -2.42 -3.94
CA LEU A 110 -2.62 -1.14 -3.20
C LEU A 110 -4.07 -0.66 -3.05
N ALA A 111 -4.88 -0.76 -4.10
CA ALA A 111 -6.29 -0.40 -4.05
C ALA A 111 -7.09 -1.30 -3.10
N LEU A 112 -6.81 -2.61 -3.11
CA LEU A 112 -7.41 -3.55 -2.17
C LEU A 112 -6.94 -3.28 -0.73
N GLY A 113 -5.67 -2.89 -0.54
CA GLY A 113 -5.15 -2.44 0.75
C GLY A 113 -5.86 -1.19 1.27
N LEU A 114 -6.11 -0.20 0.41
CA LEU A 114 -6.91 0.99 0.75
C LEU A 114 -8.33 0.62 1.16
N LEU A 115 -8.98 -0.28 0.41
CA LEU A 115 -10.31 -0.78 0.77
C LEU A 115 -10.29 -1.44 2.15
N THR A 116 -9.26 -2.24 2.44
CA THR A 116 -9.09 -2.93 3.72
C THR A 116 -8.96 -1.92 4.87
N PHE A 117 -8.08 -0.92 4.74
CA PHE A 117 -7.96 0.12 5.77
C PHE A 117 -9.23 0.93 5.94
N ALA A 118 -9.95 1.23 4.86
CA ALA A 118 -11.25 1.91 4.95
C ALA A 118 -12.27 1.08 5.76
N CYS A 119 -12.36 -0.23 5.49
CA CYS A 119 -13.24 -1.12 6.23
C CYS A 119 -12.85 -1.23 7.72
N LEU A 120 -11.55 -1.36 8.01
CA LEU A 120 -11.04 -1.41 9.38
C LEU A 120 -11.31 -0.10 10.13
N SER A 121 -11.03 1.06 9.50
CA SER A 121 -11.30 2.37 10.08
C SER A 121 -12.78 2.56 10.41
N PHE A 122 -13.66 2.15 9.50
CA PHE A 122 -15.11 2.17 9.72
C PHE A 122 -15.51 1.27 10.90
N GLY A 123 -14.95 0.07 10.98
CA GLY A 123 -15.14 -0.85 12.10
C GLY A 123 -14.74 -0.22 13.42
N GLN A 124 -13.52 0.30 13.53
CA GLN A 124 -13.01 0.93 14.75
C GLN A 124 -13.81 2.20 15.13
N THR A 125 -14.25 2.98 14.15
CA THR A 125 -15.12 4.16 14.38
C THR A 125 -16.44 3.74 15.02
N SER A 126 -17.03 2.64 14.55
CA SER A 126 -18.30 2.11 15.07
C SER A 126 -18.20 1.65 16.53
N THR A 127 -17.00 1.32 16.99
CA THR A 127 -16.72 0.93 18.38
C THR A 127 -16.31 2.10 19.29
N GLY A 128 -16.18 3.31 18.75
CA GLY A 128 -15.71 4.48 19.50
C GLY A 128 -14.21 4.46 19.86
N ASN A 129 -13.41 3.57 19.24
CA ASN A 129 -11.97 3.50 19.49
C ASN A 129 -11.22 4.51 18.60
N ASN A 130 -11.09 5.73 19.11
CA ASN A 130 -10.51 6.85 18.39
C ASN A 130 -9.00 6.66 18.10
N GLU A 131 -8.25 6.00 18.99
CA GLU A 131 -6.82 5.72 18.80
C GLU A 131 -6.59 4.72 17.66
N GLY A 132 -7.30 3.59 17.69
CA GLY A 132 -7.25 2.59 16.62
C GLY A 132 -7.69 3.18 15.29
N THR A 133 -8.76 3.97 15.30
CA THR A 133 -9.28 4.67 14.11
C THR A 133 -8.24 5.63 13.51
N ALA A 134 -7.58 6.45 14.33
CA ALA A 134 -6.56 7.40 13.87
C ALA A 134 -5.35 6.70 13.22
N SER A 135 -4.91 5.58 13.82
CA SER A 135 -3.82 4.78 13.25
C SER A 135 -4.17 4.22 11.86
N LEU A 136 -5.40 3.71 11.71
CA LEU A 136 -5.87 3.13 10.45
C LEU A 136 -6.10 4.18 9.35
N TYR A 137 -6.59 5.37 9.70
CA TYR A 137 -6.65 6.49 8.76
C TYR A 137 -5.25 6.94 8.32
N THR A 138 -4.26 6.86 9.20
CA THR A 138 -2.87 7.16 8.85
C THR A 138 -2.35 6.13 7.83
N TYR A 139 -2.56 4.84 8.06
CA TYR A 139 -2.19 3.79 7.10
C TYR A 139 -2.93 3.94 5.77
N PHE A 140 -4.22 4.28 5.79
CA PHE A 140 -5.00 4.60 4.60
C PHE A 140 -4.38 5.78 3.82
N GLY A 141 -4.13 6.91 4.48
CA GLY A 141 -3.56 8.11 3.87
C GLY A 141 -2.17 7.86 3.28
N VAL A 142 -1.29 7.18 4.01
CA VAL A 142 0.05 6.82 3.53
C VAL A 142 -0.04 5.88 2.32
N THR A 143 -0.94 4.90 2.35
CA THR A 143 -1.13 3.98 1.21
C THR A 143 -1.67 4.71 -0.01
N ALA A 144 -2.54 5.72 0.17
CA ALA A 144 -3.05 6.53 -0.93
C ALA A 144 -1.93 7.37 -1.56
N ILE A 145 -1.08 7.98 -0.74
CA ILE A 145 0.11 8.71 -1.21
C ILE A 145 1.04 7.76 -1.97
N VAL A 146 1.29 6.56 -1.43
CA VAL A 146 2.10 5.52 -2.09
C VAL A 146 1.49 5.14 -3.44
N MET A 147 0.17 4.94 -3.52
CA MET A 147 -0.52 4.61 -4.77
C MET A 147 -0.37 5.73 -5.80
N LEU A 148 -0.54 6.99 -5.38
CA LEU A 148 -0.30 8.15 -6.24
C LEU A 148 1.14 8.19 -6.73
N LEU A 149 2.11 7.92 -5.85
CA LEU A 149 3.51 7.89 -6.20
C LEU A 149 3.79 6.77 -7.22
N VAL A 150 3.25 5.57 -7.03
CA VAL A 150 3.37 4.46 -8.01
C VAL A 150 2.74 4.81 -9.36
N LEU A 151 1.65 5.59 -9.38
CA LEU A 151 1.06 6.11 -10.61
C LEU A 151 1.95 7.12 -11.32
N LEU A 152 2.82 7.83 -10.59
CA LEU A 152 3.82 8.74 -11.16
C LEU A 152 5.06 8.02 -11.70
N LEU A 153 5.28 6.76 -11.34
CA LEU A 153 6.44 6.00 -11.81
C LEU A 153 6.32 5.58 -13.30
N PRO A 154 7.44 5.38 -14.00
CA PRO A 154 7.46 4.72 -15.31
C PRO A 154 6.75 3.35 -15.27
N PRO A 155 5.97 2.97 -16.31
CA PRO A 155 5.83 3.63 -17.62
C PRO A 155 4.73 4.70 -17.69
N ASN A 156 4.04 5.02 -16.60
CA ASN A 156 2.93 5.98 -16.62
C ASN A 156 3.41 7.43 -16.86
N ARG A 157 4.68 7.72 -16.55
CA ARG A 157 5.37 8.99 -16.84
C ARG A 157 6.78 8.78 -17.40
N PRO A 158 7.39 9.80 -18.04
CA PRO A 158 8.76 9.75 -18.55
C PRO A 158 9.79 9.42 -17.45
N ARG A 159 10.96 8.89 -17.83
CA ARG A 159 12.04 8.48 -16.89
C ARG A 159 12.51 9.60 -15.96
N ALA A 160 12.47 10.85 -16.42
CA ALA A 160 12.74 12.04 -15.62
C ALA A 160 11.53 12.40 -14.73
N TRP A 161 11.06 11.46 -13.90
CA TRP A 161 9.75 11.56 -13.25
C TRP A 161 9.76 12.51 -12.05
N LEU A 162 10.86 12.60 -11.29
CA LEU A 162 11.04 13.59 -10.22
C LEU A 162 11.67 14.87 -10.75
N SER A 163 12.74 14.75 -11.53
CA SER A 163 13.43 15.90 -12.10
C SER A 163 12.54 16.72 -13.05
N GLY A 164 11.61 16.07 -13.77
CA GLY A 164 10.61 16.73 -14.61
C GLY A 164 9.48 17.43 -13.85
N ILE A 165 9.24 17.09 -12.58
CA ILE A 165 8.34 17.86 -11.71
C ILE A 165 9.04 19.14 -11.26
N ALA A 166 10.31 19.06 -10.87
CA ALA A 166 11.09 20.20 -10.40
C ALA A 166 11.45 21.21 -11.50
N GLY A 167 11.62 20.75 -12.76
CA GLY A 167 12.03 21.60 -13.88
C GLY A 167 10.90 22.33 -14.62
N ARG A 168 9.65 22.22 -14.16
CA ARG A 168 8.49 22.89 -14.78
C ARG A 168 8.24 24.31 -14.30
N ASP A 169 8.91 24.73 -13.22
CA ASP A 169 8.72 26.01 -12.54
C ASP A 169 9.94 26.95 -12.67
N SER A 170 10.87 26.65 -13.58
CA SER A 170 12.09 27.43 -13.88
C SER A 170 12.19 27.74 -15.35
#